data_AF-A0A1X9MC04-F1
#
_entry.id   AF-A0A1X9MC04-F1
#
_cell.length_a   1.000
_cell.length_b   1.000
_cell.length_c   1.000
_cell.angle_alpha   90.00
_cell.angle_beta   90.00
_cell.angle_gamma   90.00
#
_symmetry.space_group_name_H-M   'P 1'
#
loop_
_entity.id
_entity.type
_entity.pdbx_description
1 polymer ?
#
loop_
_entity_poly.entity_id
_entity_poly.type
_entity_poly.pdbx_seq_one_letter_code
_entity_poly.pdbx_strand_id
1 'polypeptide(L)'
;MKEIQNRLLLLTDFIEEIDSLLEDIPNLKIKHFALEAKALDASELKDFNLAKRYMLLLCMIYRSKISAIDSLVEMFLKRVRTIHNKGKEELELLREKHRSKTENLISVLAEVLNATSINENDTLTGQKIRELLGRRGGIDALKEDCESISSYNGNNYLPL
;
A
#
# COMPACT_ATOMS: atom_id res chain seq x y z
N MET A 1 -2.36 -13.27 -1.81
CA MET A 1 -2.00 -12.72 -3.13
C MET A 1 -2.16 -13.76 -4.23
N LYS A 2 -1.53 -14.94 -4.15
CA LYS A 2 -1.66 -16.01 -5.15
C LYS A 2 -3.10 -16.43 -5.46
N GLU A 3 -3.97 -16.55 -4.44
CA GLU A 3 -5.38 -16.91 -4.68
C GLU A 3 -6.15 -15.84 -5.47
N ILE A 4 -5.94 -14.55 -5.17
CA ILE A 4 -6.56 -13.44 -5.91
C ILE A 4 -6.02 -13.39 -7.35
N GLN A 5 -4.72 -13.60 -7.52
CA GLN A 5 -4.10 -13.69 -8.85
C GLN A 5 -4.69 -14.84 -9.66
N ASN A 6 -4.87 -16.03 -9.07
CA ASN A 6 -5.47 -17.16 -9.74
C ASN A 6 -6.95 -16.91 -10.11
N ARG A 7 -7.73 -16.28 -9.21
CA ARG A 7 -9.12 -15.90 -9.52
C ARG A 7 -9.20 -14.84 -10.60
N LEU A 8 -8.26 -13.89 -10.62
CA LEU A 8 -8.18 -12.87 -11.65
C LEU A 8 -7.81 -13.47 -13.00
N LEU A 9 -6.82 -14.39 -13.04
CA LEU A 9 -6.44 -15.15 -14.23
C LEU A 9 -7.60 -15.94 -14.81
N LEU A 10 -8.30 -16.71 -13.98
CA LEU A 10 -9.48 -17.46 -14.40
C LEU A 10 -10.57 -16.55 -14.95
N LEU A 11 -10.78 -15.39 -14.33
CA LEU A 11 -11.72 -14.40 -14.83
C LEU A 11 -11.26 -13.82 -16.16
N THR A 12 -9.98 -13.47 -16.33
CA THR A 12 -9.38 -12.87 -17.55
C THR A 12 -9.38 -13.80 -18.76
N ASP A 13 -9.12 -15.10 -18.57
CA ASP A 13 -9.07 -16.05 -19.69
C ASP A 13 -10.46 -16.31 -20.28
N PHE A 14 -11.48 -16.38 -19.42
CA PHE A 14 -12.87 -16.49 -19.82
C PHE A 14 -13.42 -15.20 -20.47
N ILE A 15 -12.67 -14.09 -20.45
CA ILE A 15 -13.12 -12.79 -20.98
C ILE A 15 -13.06 -12.72 -22.48
N GLU A 16 -11.90 -13.05 -23.04
CA GLU A 16 -11.60 -12.80 -24.45
C GLU A 16 -12.61 -13.51 -25.37
N GLU A 17 -13.01 -14.73 -24.99
CA GLU A 17 -14.01 -15.49 -25.73
C GLU A 17 -15.38 -14.80 -25.72
N ILE A 18 -15.87 -14.33 -24.58
CA ILE A 18 -17.20 -13.69 -24.48
C ILE A 18 -17.23 -12.31 -25.14
N ASP A 19 -16.15 -11.55 -25.00
CA ASP A 19 -16.07 -10.19 -25.54
C ASP A 19 -16.12 -10.23 -27.08
N SER A 20 -15.44 -11.20 -27.71
CA SER A 20 -15.52 -11.42 -29.16
C SER A 20 -16.93 -11.78 -29.64
N LEU A 21 -17.70 -12.53 -28.84
CA LEU A 21 -19.08 -12.91 -29.19
C LEU A 21 -20.08 -11.74 -29.10
N LEU A 22 -19.69 -10.64 -28.45
CA LEU A 22 -20.54 -9.48 -28.20
C LEU A 22 -20.02 -8.20 -28.88
N GLU A 23 -18.93 -8.27 -29.66
CA GLU A 23 -18.21 -7.12 -30.22
C GLU A 23 -19.13 -6.19 -31.04
N ASP A 24 -20.01 -6.78 -31.87
CA ASP A 24 -20.94 -6.04 -32.73
C ASP A 24 -22.21 -5.55 -31.99
N ILE A 25 -22.35 -5.85 -30.70
CA ILE A 25 -23.58 -5.59 -29.96
C ILE A 25 -23.42 -4.32 -29.12
N PRO A 26 -24.27 -3.29 -29.32
CA PRO A 26 -24.19 -2.08 -28.54
C PRO A 26 -24.28 -2.35 -27.03
N ASN A 27 -23.37 -1.76 -26.25
CA ASN A 27 -23.31 -1.91 -24.80
C ASN A 27 -24.65 -1.66 -24.09
N LEU A 28 -25.49 -0.75 -24.62
CA LEU A 28 -26.83 -0.50 -24.09
C LEU A 28 -27.74 -1.73 -24.20
N LYS A 29 -27.72 -2.44 -25.34
CA LYS A 29 -28.47 -3.69 -25.54
C LYS A 29 -27.93 -4.81 -24.65
N ILE A 30 -26.61 -4.92 -24.52
CA ILE A 30 -25.99 -5.91 -23.61
C ILE A 30 -26.49 -5.68 -22.17
N LYS A 31 -26.48 -4.44 -21.69
CA LYS A 31 -27.00 -4.08 -20.36
C LYS A 31 -28.48 -4.42 -20.23
N HIS A 32 -29.29 -4.06 -21.23
CA HIS A 32 -30.73 -4.36 -21.23
C HIS A 32 -30.99 -5.87 -21.14
N PHE A 33 -30.36 -6.67 -22.00
CA PHE A 33 -30.53 -8.13 -22.01
C PHE A 33 -30.03 -8.81 -20.74
N ALA A 34 -28.94 -8.32 -20.17
CA ALA A 34 -28.47 -8.83 -18.87
C ALA A 34 -29.47 -8.55 -17.74
N LEU A 35 -30.15 -7.39 -17.76
CA LEU A 35 -31.19 -7.06 -16.77
C LEU A 35 -32.46 -7.88 -17.00
N GLU A 36 -32.88 -8.04 -18.26
CA GLU A 36 -33.99 -8.92 -18.63
C GLU A 36 -33.72 -10.35 -18.14
N ALA A 37 -32.54 -10.89 -18.42
CA ALA A 37 -32.12 -12.22 -17.95
C ALA A 37 -32.14 -12.37 -16.42
N LYS A 38 -31.73 -11.33 -15.68
CA LYS A 38 -31.72 -11.33 -14.21
C LYS A 38 -33.11 -11.27 -13.58
N ALA A 39 -34.10 -10.74 -14.31
CA ALA A 39 -35.48 -10.63 -13.84
C ALA A 39 -36.29 -11.91 -14.07
N LEU A 40 -35.80 -12.81 -14.93
CA LEU A 40 -36.49 -14.05 -15.31
C LEU A 40 -36.01 -15.23 -14.46
N ASP A 41 -36.91 -16.17 -14.19
CA ASP A 41 -36.56 -17.47 -13.65
C ASP A 41 -36.15 -18.48 -14.75
N ALA A 42 -35.67 -19.65 -14.32
CA ALA A 42 -35.21 -20.69 -15.23
C ALA A 42 -36.33 -21.32 -16.08
N SER A 43 -37.59 -21.23 -15.66
CA SER A 43 -38.75 -21.74 -16.40
C SER A 43 -39.17 -20.73 -17.47
N GLU A 44 -39.26 -19.45 -17.13
CA GLU A 44 -39.55 -18.37 -18.07
C GLU A 44 -38.48 -18.25 -19.16
N LEU A 45 -37.20 -18.45 -18.80
CA LEU A 45 -36.12 -18.53 -19.79
C LEU A 45 -36.30 -19.69 -20.79
N LYS A 46 -36.96 -20.79 -20.37
CA LYS A 46 -37.23 -21.95 -21.23
C LYS A 46 -38.34 -21.71 -22.25
N ASP A 47 -39.16 -20.69 -22.06
CA ASP A 47 -40.22 -20.35 -23.00
C ASP A 47 -39.70 -19.58 -24.21
N PHE A 48 -38.53 -18.95 -24.11
CA PHE A 48 -37.88 -18.32 -25.25
C PHE A 48 -37.21 -19.33 -26.19
N ASN A 49 -37.11 -18.95 -27.47
CA ASN A 49 -36.30 -19.68 -28.43
C ASN A 49 -34.82 -19.72 -28.01
N LEU A 50 -34.10 -20.70 -28.55
CA LEU A 50 -32.73 -21.01 -28.14
C LEU A 50 -31.76 -19.84 -28.37
N ALA A 51 -31.91 -19.10 -29.48
CA ALA A 51 -31.08 -17.94 -29.79
C ALA A 51 -31.25 -16.81 -28.77
N LYS A 52 -32.51 -16.42 -28.47
CA LYS A 52 -32.79 -15.37 -27.47
C LYS A 52 -32.31 -15.81 -26.08
N ARG A 53 -32.57 -17.06 -25.70
CA ARG A 53 -32.13 -17.60 -24.41
C ARG A 53 -30.62 -17.51 -24.24
N TYR A 54 -29.84 -17.92 -25.23
CA TYR A 54 -28.38 -17.81 -25.18
C TYR A 54 -27.91 -16.37 -25.14
N MET A 55 -28.51 -15.47 -25.92
CA MET A 55 -28.15 -14.06 -25.91
C MET A 55 -28.38 -13.42 -24.52
N LEU A 56 -29.51 -13.70 -23.88
CA LEU A 56 -29.83 -13.23 -22.52
C LEU A 56 -28.81 -13.75 -21.50
N LEU A 57 -28.54 -15.05 -21.51
CA LEU A 57 -27.59 -15.68 -20.58
C LEU A 57 -26.15 -15.18 -20.80
N LEU A 58 -25.72 -15.07 -22.05
CA LEU A 58 -24.38 -14.57 -22.40
C LEU A 58 -24.19 -13.14 -21.90
N CYS A 59 -25.16 -12.25 -22.14
CA CYS A 59 -25.13 -10.89 -21.61
C CYS A 59 -25.11 -10.85 -20.08
N MET A 60 -25.88 -11.70 -19.42
CA MET A 60 -25.92 -11.81 -17.98
C MET A 60 -24.56 -12.22 -17.40
N ILE A 61 -23.95 -13.26 -17.98
CA ILE A 61 -22.62 -13.76 -17.58
C ILE A 61 -21.58 -12.67 -17.78
N TYR A 62 -21.54 -12.06 -18.97
CA TYR A 62 -20.64 -10.95 -19.29
C TYR A 62 -20.72 -9.81 -18.27
N ARG A 63 -21.93 -9.34 -17.96
CA ARG A 63 -22.13 -8.25 -16.99
C ARG A 63 -21.77 -8.64 -15.56
N SER A 64 -22.06 -9.88 -15.17
CA SER A 64 -21.75 -10.36 -13.81
C SER A 64 -20.24 -10.48 -13.61
N LYS A 65 -19.52 -10.93 -14.64
CA LYS A 65 -18.06 -10.96 -14.71
C LYS A 65 -17.44 -9.57 -14.61
N ILE A 66 -17.88 -8.59 -15.40
CA ILE A 66 -17.39 -7.20 -15.28
C ILE A 66 -17.57 -6.68 -13.86
N SER A 67 -18.77 -6.88 -13.29
CA SER A 67 -19.06 -6.46 -11.91
C SER A 67 -18.16 -7.14 -10.87
N ALA A 68 -17.80 -8.41 -11.08
CA ALA A 68 -16.88 -9.13 -10.21
C ALA A 68 -15.46 -8.57 -10.29
N ILE A 69 -14.99 -8.22 -11.49
CA ILE A 69 -13.67 -7.60 -11.71
C ILE A 69 -13.61 -6.22 -11.06
N ASP A 70 -14.62 -5.37 -11.26
CA ASP A 70 -14.71 -4.06 -10.62
C ASP A 70 -14.61 -4.19 -9.09
N SER A 71 -15.34 -5.15 -8.52
CA SER A 71 -15.31 -5.44 -7.08
C SER A 71 -13.93 -5.91 -6.62
N LEU A 72 -13.26 -6.78 -7.38
CA LEU A 72 -11.90 -7.26 -7.07
C LEU A 72 -10.87 -6.13 -7.10
N VAL A 73 -10.95 -5.24 -8.11
CA VAL A 73 -10.08 -4.07 -8.23
C VAL A 73 -10.30 -3.14 -7.03
N GLU A 74 -11.55 -2.88 -6.65
CA GLU A 74 -11.87 -2.06 -5.50
C GLU A 74 -11.31 -2.65 -4.19
N MET A 75 -11.49 -3.97 -3.97
CA MET A 75 -10.92 -4.67 -2.82
C MET A 75 -9.39 -4.58 -2.79
N PHE A 76 -8.74 -4.75 -3.93
CA PHE A 76 -7.28 -4.65 -4.05
C PHE A 76 -6.79 -3.24 -3.68
N LEU A 77 -7.40 -2.20 -4.26
CA LEU A 77 -7.06 -0.81 -3.95
C LEU A 77 -7.26 -0.48 -2.47
N LYS A 78 -8.37 -0.93 -1.87
CA LYS A 78 -8.62 -0.79 -0.42
C LYS A 78 -7.53 -1.47 0.40
N ARG A 79 -7.15 -2.70 0.03
CA ARG A 79 -6.10 -3.46 0.74
C ARG A 79 -4.74 -2.77 0.66
N VAL A 80 -4.33 -2.31 -0.51
CA VAL A 80 -3.07 -1.56 -0.70
C VAL A 80 -3.08 -0.27 0.11
N ARG A 81 -4.20 0.47 0.11
CA ARG A 81 -4.35 1.67 0.94
C ARG A 81 -4.18 1.37 2.42
N THR A 82 -4.79 0.30 2.93
CA THR A 82 -4.62 -0.12 4.33
C THR A 82 -3.16 -0.44 4.65
N ILE A 83 -2.43 -1.12 3.77
CA ILE A 83 -1.00 -1.43 3.97
C ILE A 83 -0.19 -0.12 4.09
N HIS A 84 -0.40 0.83 3.19
CA HIS A 84 0.30 2.12 3.26
C HIS A 84 -0.07 2.92 4.50
N ASN A 85 -1.35 2.94 4.89
CA ASN A 85 -1.77 3.65 6.10
C ASN A 85 -1.10 3.05 7.35
N LYS A 86 -1.07 1.72 7.47
CA LYS A 86 -0.38 1.03 8.57
C LYS A 86 1.11 1.33 8.59
N GLY A 87 1.79 1.23 7.44
CA GLY A 87 3.22 1.54 7.38
C GLY A 87 3.52 3.00 7.78
N LYS A 88 2.64 3.95 7.42
CA LYS A 88 2.76 5.34 7.86
C LYS A 88 2.54 5.48 9.37
N GLU A 89 1.52 4.83 9.93
CA GLU A 89 1.26 4.83 11.36
C GLU A 89 2.45 4.26 12.15
N GLU A 90 3.05 3.15 11.69
CA GLU A 90 4.23 2.54 12.29
C GLU A 90 5.47 3.45 12.18
N LEU A 91 5.67 4.12 11.04
CA LEU A 91 6.74 5.10 10.88
C LEU A 91 6.59 6.27 11.86
N GLU A 92 5.37 6.78 12.06
CA GLU A 92 5.12 7.85 13.04
C GLU A 92 5.38 7.38 14.47
N LEU A 93 4.96 6.16 14.84
CA LEU A 93 5.28 5.58 16.14
C LEU A 93 6.80 5.44 16.35
N LEU A 94 7.52 5.03 15.31
CA LEU A 94 8.97 4.89 15.35
C LEU A 94 9.66 6.25 15.51
N ARG A 95 9.19 7.28 14.79
CA ARG A 95 9.66 8.67 14.95
C ARG A 95 9.44 9.17 16.37
N GLU A 96 8.27 8.94 16.95
CA GLU A 96 7.99 9.35 18.31
C GLU A 96 8.89 8.61 19.31
N LYS A 97 9.15 7.31 19.11
CA LYS A 97 10.10 6.54 19.92
C LYS A 97 11.53 7.10 19.83
N HIS A 98 11.95 7.55 18.65
CA HIS A 98 13.27 8.13 18.45
C HIS A 98 13.37 9.60 18.84
N ARG A 99 12.26 10.29 19.06
CA ARG A 99 12.24 11.74 19.36
C ARG A 99 13.17 12.11 20.51
N SER A 100 13.08 11.40 21.63
CA SER A 100 13.94 11.66 22.80
C SER A 100 15.43 11.43 22.49
N LYS A 101 15.76 10.42 21.68
CA LYS A 101 17.14 10.16 21.23
C LYS A 101 17.65 11.27 20.32
N THR A 102 16.83 11.72 19.37
CA THR A 102 17.16 12.83 18.47
C THR A 102 17.36 14.14 19.25
N GLU A 103 16.47 14.47 20.19
CA GLU A 103 16.61 15.64 21.06
C GLU A 103 17.90 15.57 21.90
N ASN A 104 18.22 14.39 22.45
CA ASN A 104 19.48 14.17 23.16
C ASN A 104 20.70 14.39 22.26
N LEU A 105 20.73 13.81 21.06
CA LEU A 105 21.81 13.99 20.10
C LEU A 105 21.99 15.45 19.66
N ILE A 106 20.89 16.18 19.43
CA ILE A 106 20.93 17.62 19.13
C ILE A 106 21.52 18.40 20.31
N SER A 107 21.13 18.07 21.54
CA SER A 107 21.69 18.70 22.75
C SER A 107 23.19 18.43 22.90
N VAL A 108 23.64 17.20 22.64
CA VAL A 108 25.07 16.84 22.65
C VAL A 108 25.83 17.64 21.60
N LEU A 109 25.30 17.72 20.38
CA LEU A 109 25.93 18.49 19.30
C LEU A 109 26.03 19.98 19.66
N ALA A 110 24.99 20.57 20.26
CA ALA A 110 25.02 21.96 20.71
C ALA A 110 26.11 22.21 21.78
N GLU A 111 26.27 21.30 22.74
CA GLU A 111 27.32 21.38 23.76
C GLU A 111 28.72 21.26 23.14
N VAL A 112 28.90 20.38 22.16
CA VAL A 112 30.16 20.24 21.42
C VAL A 112 30.47 21.53 20.64
N LEU A 113 29.50 22.09 19.91
CA LEU A 113 29.67 23.35 19.17
C LEU A 113 30.06 24.51 20.10
N ASN A 114 29.44 24.60 21.28
CA ASN A 114 29.80 25.59 22.29
C ASN A 114 31.20 25.36 22.87
N ALA A 115 31.60 24.11 23.10
CA ALA A 115 32.95 23.80 23.57
C ALA A 115 34.02 24.18 22.54
N THR A 116 33.72 24.06 21.24
CA THR A 116 34.62 24.44 20.15
C THR A 116 34.69 25.95 19.89
N SER A 117 33.65 26.73 20.21
CA SER A 117 33.65 28.18 19.97
C SER A 117 34.32 29.00 21.07
N ILE A 118 34.47 28.44 22.27
CA ILE A 118 35.00 29.15 23.46
C ILE A 118 36.52 28.99 23.61
N ASN A 119 37.12 27.93 23.06
CA ASN A 119 38.50 27.54 23.34
C ASN A 119 39.39 27.70 22.09
N GLU A 120 40.47 28.49 22.20
CA GLU A 120 41.45 28.67 21.11
C GLU A 120 42.46 27.51 20.98
N ASN A 121 42.49 26.58 21.94
CA ASN A 121 43.45 25.47 21.98
C ASN A 121 42.77 24.12 21.73
N ASP A 122 42.99 23.56 20.54
CA ASP A 122 42.42 22.30 20.07
C ASP A 122 42.60 21.12 21.03
N THR A 123 43.75 21.07 21.72
CA THR A 123 44.06 19.99 22.67
C THR A 123 43.14 20.01 23.89
N LEU A 124 42.81 21.20 24.40
CA LEU A 124 41.88 21.38 25.54
C LEU A 124 40.43 21.17 25.10
N THR A 125 40.10 21.59 23.88
CA THR A 125 38.79 21.36 23.26
C THR A 125 38.50 19.86 23.10
N GLY A 126 39.46 19.08 22.59
CA GLY A 126 39.33 17.64 22.43
C GLY A 126 39.12 16.88 23.75
N GLN A 127 39.81 17.29 24.82
CA GLN A 127 39.60 16.71 26.16
C GLN A 127 38.20 17.00 26.69
N LYS A 128 37.74 18.25 26.56
CA LYS A 128 36.42 18.68 27.01
C LYS A 128 35.30 17.97 26.23
N ILE A 129 35.45 17.79 24.93
CA ILE A 129 34.51 17.00 24.10
C ILE A 129 34.44 15.55 24.57
N ARG A 130 35.59 14.91 24.84
CA ARG A 130 35.62 13.51 25.32
C ARG A 130 34.94 13.35 26.68
N GLU A 131 35.10 14.34 27.57
CA GLU A 131 34.41 14.36 28.86
C GLU A 131 32.89 14.56 28.71
N LEU A 132 32.46 15.50 27.85
CA LEU A 132 31.05 15.75 27.55
C LEU A 132 30.35 14.49 26.99
N LEU A 133 30.99 13.83 26.02
CA LEU A 133 30.48 12.57 25.45
C LEU A 133 30.41 11.45 26.51
N GLY A 134 31.37 11.39 27.44
CA GLY A 134 31.35 10.46 28.56
C GLY A 134 30.17 10.67 29.51
N ARG A 135 29.81 11.92 29.82
CA ARG A 135 28.66 12.25 30.69
C ARG A 135 27.31 11.89 30.07
N ARG A 136 27.23 11.82 28.74
CA ARG A 136 26.00 11.57 27.97
C ARG A 136 25.80 10.11 27.57
N GLY A 137 26.51 9.18 28.21
CA GLY A 137 26.38 7.73 27.98
C GLY A 137 27.52 7.09 27.18
N GLY A 138 28.50 7.89 26.75
CA GLY A 138 29.68 7.41 26.03
C GLY A 138 29.52 7.39 24.51
N ILE A 139 30.65 7.25 23.82
CA ILE A 139 30.72 7.33 22.35
C ILE A 139 29.95 6.18 21.69
N ASP A 140 30.05 4.97 22.25
CA ASP A 140 29.42 3.77 21.67
C ASP A 140 27.89 3.84 21.72
N ALA A 141 27.31 4.31 22.84
CA ALA A 141 25.87 4.50 22.98
C ALA A 141 25.33 5.58 22.04
N LEU A 142 26.03 6.72 21.91
CA LEU A 142 25.65 7.79 20.99
C LEU A 142 25.78 7.34 19.52
N LYS A 143 26.73 6.46 19.21
CA LYS A 143 26.88 5.88 17.88
C LYS A 143 25.74 4.91 17.56
N GLU A 144 25.34 4.08 18.50
CA GLU A 144 24.17 3.20 18.36
C GLU A 144 22.89 4.02 18.17
N ASP A 145 22.72 5.11 18.90
CA ASP A 145 21.59 6.03 18.71
C ASP A 145 21.60 6.65 17.30
N CYS A 146 22.76 7.11 16.81
CA CYS A 146 22.93 7.61 15.44
C CYS A 146 22.59 6.55 14.38
N GLU A 147 23.08 5.33 14.54
CA GLU A 147 22.81 4.21 13.63
C GLU A 147 21.32 3.86 13.61
N SER A 148 20.68 3.82 14.80
CA SER A 148 19.26 3.52 14.94
C SER A 148 18.34 4.57 14.30
N ILE A 149 18.74 5.85 14.29
CA ILE A 149 18.00 6.92 13.62
C ILE A 149 18.29 6.89 12.11
N SER A 150 19.55 6.63 11.73
CA SER A 150 19.94 6.64 10.31
C SER A 150 19.35 5.50 9.50
N SER A 151 19.05 4.34 10.10
CA SER A 151 18.43 3.21 9.40
C SER A 151 17.00 3.50 8.92
N TYR A 152 16.34 4.50 9.50
CA TYR A 152 14.98 4.92 9.14
C TYR A 152 14.93 6.31 8.49
N ASN A 153 16.08 6.81 8.03
CA ASN A 153 16.15 8.08 7.31
C ASN A 153 15.63 7.91 5.88
N GLY A 154 14.73 8.82 5.50
CA GLY A 154 13.92 8.75 4.29
C GLY A 154 12.50 8.31 4.63
N ASN A 155 11.48 8.82 3.94
CA ASN A 155 10.09 8.43 4.11
C ASN A 155 9.85 6.97 3.64
N ASN A 156 10.65 6.01 4.11
CA ASN A 156 10.58 4.61 3.74
C ASN A 156 9.69 3.88 4.75
N TYR A 157 8.40 3.83 4.42
CA TYR A 157 7.35 3.12 5.15
C TYR A 157 6.88 1.87 4.40
N LEU A 158 7.66 1.42 3.41
CA LEU A 158 7.52 0.11 2.78
C LEU A 158 7.97 -0.96 3.79
N PRO A 159 7.37 -2.16 3.75
CA PRO A 159 6.99 -2.91 4.95
C PRO A 159 8.13 -2.99 5.97
N LEU A 160 7.93 -2.25 7.06
CA LEU A 160 8.63 -2.37 8.34
C LEU A 160 8.07 -3.58 9.12
#